data_AF-A0A317C9K3-F1
#
_entry.id   AF-A0A317C9K3-F1
#
_cell.length_a   1.000
_cell.length_b   1.000
_cell.length_c   1.000
_cell.angle_alpha   90.00
_cell.angle_beta   90.00
_cell.angle_gamma   90.00
#
_symmetry.space_group_name_H-M   'P 1'
#
loop_
_entity.id
_entity.type
_entity.pdbx_description
1 polymer ?
#
loop_
_entity_poly.entity_id
_entity_poly.type
_entity_poly.pdbx_seq_one_letter_code
_entity_poly.pdbx_strand_id
1 'polypeptide(L)'
;MKLNKKILCMAVSCLLSAPLVHADTSVGAYVNNDGWSVATIDQFNADTARNAANVNIFSTFSSDWDYLSQPASNIVSRDAVPLITWMPYESASASTDVLLAISSGERDAYIDNWIEGFISWRNSYPADAQPSIMLRFGHEFNGTWYPWGNKPEELKTAWRYLHDRFVAAGINDAVGWVWCANNVDVDDYSDISQYYPGDDYVDWLSLDGYNWGSNYSFTSWKSFDETFSQQYVKMVTLAPSKPVMLAEVSSTEPHDVPDATWNQDGDDSDMAESKEAWVTDMMQSIESNYPAIKSIVWFNTNKELSWGLNLDGNTGLSAYNNAVSGNYFGGPLAIKSAAPEAPVVVEDTSKGRKNKGKTTAKTSLDIKLTGIENALSRVPAVVGQKLLAREAEGIRQMSKENLQSWRLNRLLDQ
;
A
#
# COMPACT_ATOMS: atom_id res chain seq x y z
N MET A 1 -5.54 52.19 55.17
CA MET A 1 -6.77 52.55 54.42
C MET A 1 -6.35 53.12 53.07
N LYS A 2 -6.77 52.49 51.96
CA LYS A 2 -6.69 52.89 50.52
C LYS A 2 -5.27 52.97 49.89
N LEU A 3 -4.79 52.01 49.09
CA LEU A 3 -5.23 51.47 47.77
C LEU A 3 -4.79 52.36 46.58
N ASN A 4 -3.63 52.06 45.99
CA ASN A 4 -3.27 52.47 44.62
C ASN A 4 -3.08 51.21 43.77
N LYS A 5 -4.08 50.95 42.90
CA LYS A 5 -4.09 49.85 41.94
C LYS A 5 -3.18 50.16 40.76
N LYS A 6 -2.19 49.28 40.51
CA LYS A 6 -1.53 49.17 39.21
C LYS A 6 -2.49 48.44 38.25
N ILE A 7 -2.74 49.05 37.10
CA ILE A 7 -3.45 48.42 35.98
C ILE A 7 -2.39 47.65 35.19
N LEU A 8 -2.53 46.33 35.13
CA LEU A 8 -1.75 45.45 34.25
C LEU A 8 -2.67 45.08 33.08
N CYS A 9 -2.36 45.58 31.88
CA CYS A 9 -3.00 45.12 30.64
C CYS A 9 -2.51 43.69 30.36
N MET A 10 -3.43 42.72 30.40
CA MET A 10 -3.18 41.36 29.94
C MET A 10 -3.76 41.27 28.52
N ALA A 11 -2.88 41.27 27.52
CA ALA A 11 -3.26 40.95 26.15
C ALA A 11 -3.54 39.43 26.09
N VAL A 12 -4.81 39.08 25.92
CA VAL A 12 -5.21 37.70 25.62
C VAL A 12 -5.08 37.53 24.12
N SER A 13 -3.98 36.94 23.67
CA SER A 13 -3.86 36.44 22.30
C SER A 13 -4.78 35.22 22.16
N CYS A 14 -5.88 35.37 21.43
CA CYS A 14 -6.65 34.24 20.92
C CYS A 14 -5.78 33.51 19.88
N LEU A 15 -5.06 32.47 20.31
CA LEU A 15 -4.55 31.45 19.41
C LEU A 15 -5.75 30.69 18.85
N LEU A 16 -6.16 31.03 17.63
CA LEU A 16 -6.94 30.15 16.79
C LEU A 16 -6.05 28.92 16.51
N SER A 17 -6.24 27.87 17.29
CA SER A 17 -5.72 26.55 16.95
C SER A 17 -6.45 26.11 15.67
N ALA A 18 -5.79 26.28 14.53
CA ALA A 18 -6.15 25.52 13.34
C ALA A 18 -6.16 24.03 13.73
N PRO A 19 -7.13 23.23 13.27
CA PRO A 19 -7.04 21.79 13.46
C PRO A 19 -5.69 21.35 12.91
N LEU A 20 -4.91 20.61 13.71
CA LEU A 20 -3.76 19.90 13.17
C LEU A 20 -4.30 19.05 12.03
N VAL A 21 -4.00 19.43 10.79
CA VAL A 21 -4.22 18.58 9.63
C VAL A 21 -3.28 17.41 9.86
N HIS A 22 -3.83 16.31 10.39
CA HIS A 22 -3.05 15.13 10.68
C HIS A 22 -2.58 14.58 9.34
N ALA A 23 -1.26 14.49 9.16
CA ALA A 23 -0.72 13.78 8.03
C ALA A 23 -1.22 12.33 8.09
N ASP A 24 -1.84 11.88 7.01
CA ASP A 24 -2.80 10.77 7.03
C ASP A 24 -2.29 9.58 6.20
N THR A 25 -1.56 9.84 5.11
CA THR A 25 -1.08 8.82 4.19
C THR A 25 0.45 8.82 4.15
N SER A 26 1.06 7.66 4.37
CA SER A 26 2.51 7.47 4.19
C SER A 26 2.86 7.27 2.71
N VAL A 27 4.08 7.62 2.33
CA VAL A 27 4.61 7.34 0.99
C VAL A 27 5.89 6.53 1.09
N GLY A 28 6.03 5.51 0.25
CA GLY A 28 7.14 4.57 0.18
C GLY A 28 7.44 4.19 -1.26
N ALA A 29 8.35 3.24 -1.46
CA ALA A 29 8.72 2.79 -2.80
C ALA A 29 9.28 1.36 -2.81
N TYR A 30 9.09 0.65 -3.93
CA TYR A 30 10.10 -0.31 -4.36
C TYR A 30 11.23 0.47 -5.05
N VAL A 31 12.49 0.19 -4.73
CA VAL A 31 13.67 0.71 -5.45
C VAL A 31 14.54 -0.46 -5.88
N ASN A 32 15.28 -0.30 -6.99
CA ASN A 32 16.13 -1.36 -7.54
C ASN A 32 17.04 -2.02 -6.47
N ASN A 33 17.21 -3.34 -6.64
CA ASN A 33 18.01 -4.24 -5.80
C ASN A 33 17.39 -4.54 -4.42
N ASP A 34 16.06 -4.56 -4.28
CA ASP A 34 15.35 -5.07 -3.08
C ASP A 34 15.91 -4.58 -1.73
N GLY A 35 16.28 -3.29 -1.65
CA GLY A 35 16.85 -2.68 -0.44
C GLY A 35 18.32 -3.04 -0.14
N TRP A 36 18.98 -3.88 -0.94
CA TRP A 36 20.40 -4.23 -0.78
C TRP A 36 21.34 -3.06 -1.03
N SER A 37 20.96 -2.16 -1.95
CA SER A 37 21.74 -0.97 -2.26
C SER A 37 21.27 0.23 -1.46
N VAL A 38 22.08 0.64 -0.48
CA VAL A 38 21.86 1.91 0.24
C VAL A 38 21.81 3.10 -0.71
N ALA A 39 22.57 3.05 -1.82
CA ALA A 39 22.65 4.14 -2.78
C ALA A 39 21.34 4.32 -3.56
N THR A 40 20.59 3.25 -3.86
CA THR A 40 19.30 3.39 -4.55
C THR A 40 18.23 3.99 -3.64
N ILE A 41 18.22 3.62 -2.36
CA ILE A 41 17.32 4.22 -1.36
C ILE A 41 17.69 5.70 -1.12
N ASP A 42 18.99 6.00 -0.95
CA ASP A 42 19.46 7.36 -0.71
C ASP A 42 19.20 8.28 -1.90
N GLN A 43 19.39 7.79 -3.13
CA GLN A 43 19.10 8.56 -4.33
C GLN A 43 17.61 8.87 -4.44
N PHE A 44 16.74 7.87 -4.20
CA PHE A 44 15.29 8.11 -4.17
C PHE A 44 14.94 9.18 -3.14
N ASN A 45 15.40 9.03 -1.89
CA ASN A 45 15.14 9.99 -0.81
C ASN A 45 15.71 11.39 -1.06
N ALA A 46 16.82 11.50 -1.80
CA ALA A 46 17.42 12.79 -2.15
C ALA A 46 16.62 13.53 -3.23
N ASP A 47 15.98 12.79 -4.15
CA ASP A 47 15.22 13.35 -5.27
C ASP A 47 13.76 13.62 -4.90
N THR A 48 13.21 12.86 -3.95
CA THR A 48 11.84 13.05 -3.46
C THR A 48 11.76 14.06 -2.33
N ALA A 49 10.67 14.85 -2.30
CA ALA A 49 10.42 15.84 -1.24
C ALA A 49 10.14 15.22 0.13
N ARG A 50 9.95 13.89 0.19
CA ARG A 50 9.85 13.09 1.41
C ARG A 50 10.64 11.80 1.27
N ASN A 51 11.30 11.39 2.35
CA ASN A 51 11.90 10.07 2.44
C ASN A 51 10.81 9.00 2.39
N ALA A 52 11.14 7.84 1.81
CA ALA A 52 10.29 6.67 1.83
C ALA A 52 10.04 6.20 3.28
N ALA A 53 8.78 6.15 3.71
CA ALA A 53 8.35 5.61 5.00
C ALA A 53 8.38 4.08 5.05
N ASN A 54 8.36 3.44 3.87
CA ASN A 54 8.58 2.01 3.71
C ASN A 54 9.25 1.72 2.38
N VAL A 55 9.98 0.61 2.34
CA VAL A 55 10.63 0.12 1.12
C VAL A 55 10.28 -1.35 0.92
N ASN A 56 9.80 -1.68 -0.28
CA ASN A 56 9.42 -3.05 -0.63
C ASN A 56 10.64 -3.91 -0.97
N ILE A 57 10.65 -5.15 -0.49
CA ILE A 57 11.62 -6.23 -0.75
C ILE A 57 10.82 -7.41 -1.29
N PHE A 58 11.17 -7.93 -2.46
CA PHE A 58 10.67 -9.22 -2.92
C PHE A 58 11.51 -10.36 -2.36
N SER A 59 10.83 -11.38 -1.83
CA SER A 59 11.49 -12.54 -1.24
C SER A 59 10.70 -13.80 -1.51
N THR A 60 11.40 -14.89 -1.83
CA THR A 60 10.78 -16.20 -2.08
C THR A 60 10.60 -16.98 -0.78
N PHE A 61 9.78 -18.02 -0.81
CA PHE A 61 9.61 -18.98 0.30
C PHE A 61 10.77 -19.99 0.38
N SER A 62 11.97 -19.51 0.07
CA SER A 62 13.24 -20.20 0.24
C SER A 62 14.31 -19.30 0.86
N SER A 63 14.03 -17.99 0.96
CA SER A 63 14.88 -17.01 1.64
C SER A 63 14.58 -16.98 3.14
N ASP A 64 15.59 -16.71 3.97
CA ASP A 64 15.46 -16.52 5.41
C ASP A 64 16.12 -15.19 5.86
N TRP A 65 16.39 -15.04 7.15
CA TRP A 65 17.00 -13.83 7.69
C TRP A 65 18.50 -13.69 7.43
N ASP A 66 19.20 -14.72 6.94
CA ASP A 66 20.55 -14.54 6.40
C ASP A 66 20.49 -13.70 5.11
N TYR A 67 19.42 -13.86 4.32
CA TYR A 67 19.15 -13.02 3.15
C TYR A 67 18.51 -11.68 3.53
N LEU A 68 17.48 -11.67 4.39
CA LEU A 68 16.66 -10.48 4.64
C LEU A 68 17.29 -9.44 5.58
N SER A 69 18.20 -9.85 6.47
CA SER A 69 18.70 -8.97 7.53
C SER A 69 19.43 -7.73 7.00
N GLN A 70 20.24 -7.87 5.95
CA GLN A 70 20.98 -6.75 5.37
C GLN A 70 20.07 -5.72 4.67
N PRO A 71 19.21 -6.09 3.69
CA PRO A 71 18.30 -5.13 3.07
C PRO A 71 17.33 -4.53 4.08
N ALA A 72 16.81 -5.32 5.03
CA ALA A 72 15.96 -4.78 6.10
C ALA A 72 16.69 -3.75 6.98
N SER A 73 17.96 -3.99 7.33
CA SER A 73 18.75 -3.04 8.12
C SER A 73 19.10 -1.77 7.34
N ASN A 74 19.33 -1.88 6.02
CA ASN A 74 19.50 -0.72 5.16
C ASN A 74 18.26 0.18 5.17
N ILE A 75 17.06 -0.40 5.17
CA ILE A 75 15.79 0.33 5.22
C ILE A 75 15.57 0.94 6.61
N VAL A 76 15.74 0.14 7.68
CA VAL A 76 15.54 0.61 9.07
C VAL A 76 16.49 1.74 9.44
N SER A 77 17.75 1.71 8.97
CA SER A 77 18.72 2.80 9.20
C SER A 77 18.36 4.13 8.52
N ARG A 78 17.28 4.17 7.75
CA ARG A 78 16.71 5.37 7.09
C ARG A 78 15.33 5.73 7.65
N ASP A 79 15.03 5.26 8.86
CA ASP A 79 13.75 5.47 9.56
C ASP A 79 12.53 4.97 8.75
N ALA A 80 12.74 3.93 7.94
CA ALA A 80 11.71 3.31 7.11
C ALA A 80 11.39 1.88 7.57
N VAL A 81 10.18 1.41 7.23
CA VAL A 81 9.72 0.05 7.53
C VAL A 81 9.96 -0.86 6.33
N PRO A 82 10.61 -2.03 6.48
CA PRO A 82 10.66 -3.02 5.41
C PRO A 82 9.27 -3.58 5.12
N LEU A 83 8.82 -3.48 3.87
CA LEU A 83 7.67 -4.21 3.34
C LEU A 83 8.18 -5.46 2.63
N ILE A 84 8.00 -6.62 3.23
CA ILE A 84 8.47 -7.88 2.68
C ILE A 84 7.33 -8.53 1.88
N THR A 85 7.45 -8.52 0.57
CA THR A 85 6.62 -9.31 -0.33
C THR A 85 7.11 -10.75 -0.30
N TRP A 86 6.47 -11.57 0.53
CA TRP A 86 6.87 -12.96 0.75
C TRP A 86 6.08 -13.89 -0.17
N MET A 87 6.74 -14.34 -1.23
CA MET A 87 6.15 -15.10 -2.31
C MET A 87 6.20 -16.60 -1.98
N PRO A 88 5.05 -17.31 -1.79
CA PRO A 88 4.97 -18.77 -1.67
C PRO A 88 5.41 -19.52 -2.94
N TYR A 89 6.71 -19.44 -3.21
CA TYR A 89 7.41 -20.04 -4.33
C TYR A 89 8.82 -20.42 -3.92
N GLU A 90 9.27 -21.57 -4.42
CA GLU A 90 10.59 -22.12 -4.15
C GLU A 90 11.31 -22.32 -5.48
N SER A 91 12.33 -21.51 -5.77
CA SER A 91 13.05 -21.57 -7.04
C SER A 91 13.66 -22.95 -7.32
N ALA A 92 14.14 -23.63 -6.27
CA ALA A 92 14.70 -24.98 -6.37
C ALA A 92 13.64 -26.08 -6.58
N SER A 93 12.36 -25.78 -6.36
CA SER A 93 11.24 -26.71 -6.51
C SER A 93 9.99 -25.98 -7.01
N ALA A 94 10.08 -25.38 -8.19
CA ALA A 94 9.02 -24.54 -8.77
C ALA A 94 7.66 -25.25 -8.96
N SER A 95 7.62 -26.59 -8.90
CA SER A 95 6.38 -27.38 -8.94
C SER A 95 5.74 -27.64 -7.58
N THR A 96 6.40 -27.28 -6.48
CA THR A 96 5.85 -27.41 -5.13
C THR A 96 4.60 -26.55 -4.98
N ASP A 97 3.51 -27.12 -4.46
CA ASP A 97 2.40 -26.33 -3.95
C ASP A 97 2.75 -25.83 -2.54
N VAL A 98 3.35 -24.65 -2.47
CA VAL A 98 3.85 -24.08 -1.23
C VAL A 98 2.71 -23.75 -0.26
N LEU A 99 1.52 -23.37 -0.75
CA LEU A 99 0.35 -23.14 0.11
C LEU A 99 -0.08 -24.42 0.84
N LEU A 100 -0.11 -25.54 0.11
CA LEU A 100 -0.38 -26.84 0.72
C LEU A 100 0.74 -27.26 1.69
N ALA A 101 2.00 -27.07 1.31
CA ALA A 101 3.14 -27.43 2.16
C ALA A 101 3.20 -26.62 3.48
N ILE A 102 2.72 -25.36 3.47
CA ILE A 102 2.54 -24.56 4.68
C ILE A 102 1.40 -25.14 5.52
N SER A 103 0.21 -25.28 4.94
CA SER A 103 -1.00 -25.69 5.69
C SER A 103 -0.96 -27.14 6.20
N SER A 104 -0.15 -28.01 5.60
CA SER A 104 0.07 -29.39 6.05
C SER A 104 1.14 -29.53 7.13
N GLY A 105 1.88 -28.46 7.43
CA GLY A 105 3.00 -28.44 8.37
C GLY A 105 4.34 -28.92 7.79
N GLU A 106 4.42 -29.22 6.48
CA GLU A 106 5.67 -29.65 5.84
C GLU A 106 6.75 -28.55 5.88
N ARG A 107 6.33 -27.28 5.95
CA ARG A 107 7.23 -26.13 6.02
C ARG A 107 7.46 -25.59 7.44
N ASP A 108 7.08 -26.35 8.47
CA ASP A 108 7.16 -25.89 9.85
C ASP A 108 8.58 -25.51 10.27
N ALA A 109 9.56 -26.36 10.00
CA ALA A 109 10.94 -26.08 10.35
C ALA A 109 11.48 -24.81 9.65
N TYR A 110 11.10 -24.58 8.39
CA TYR A 110 11.48 -23.36 7.68
C TYR A 110 10.82 -22.12 8.28
N ILE A 111 9.51 -22.19 8.57
CA ILE A 111 8.74 -21.09 9.18
C ILE A 111 9.30 -20.74 10.56
N ASP A 112 9.59 -21.74 11.39
CA ASP A 112 10.15 -21.53 12.73
C ASP A 112 11.54 -20.90 12.65
N ASN A 113 12.42 -21.41 11.77
CA ASN A 113 13.74 -20.80 11.54
C ASN A 113 13.62 -19.36 11.03
N TRP A 114 12.65 -19.07 10.16
CA TRP A 114 12.39 -17.72 9.67
C TRP A 114 11.97 -16.80 10.82
N ILE A 115 11.04 -17.24 11.68
CA ILE A 115 10.57 -16.49 12.85
C ILE A 115 11.71 -16.27 13.85
N GLU A 116 12.52 -17.29 14.13
CA GLU A 116 13.68 -17.18 15.02
C GLU A 116 14.73 -16.22 14.47
N GLY A 117 14.98 -16.27 13.15
CA GLY A 117 15.83 -15.31 12.45
C GLY A 117 15.34 -13.88 12.57
N PHE A 118 14.04 -13.65 12.42
CA PHE A 118 13.42 -12.33 12.62
C PHE A 118 13.61 -11.82 14.05
N ILE A 119 13.33 -12.67 15.04
CA ILE A 119 13.51 -12.35 16.46
C ILE A 119 14.97 -12.00 16.74
N SER A 120 15.92 -12.80 16.23
CA SER A 120 17.35 -12.57 16.37
C SER A 120 17.78 -11.23 15.77
N TRP A 121 17.34 -10.94 14.54
CA TRP A 121 17.60 -9.67 13.88
C TRP A 121 17.05 -8.49 14.69
N ARG A 122 15.80 -8.55 15.17
CA ARG A 122 15.22 -7.49 16.02
C ARG A 122 15.99 -7.32 17.32
N ASN A 123 16.44 -8.40 17.94
CA ASN A 123 17.21 -8.38 19.17
C ASN A 123 18.63 -7.80 19.00
N SER A 124 19.09 -7.59 17.76
CA SER A 124 20.32 -6.83 17.50
C SER A 124 20.16 -5.32 17.68
N TYR A 125 18.93 -4.82 17.77
CA TYR A 125 18.59 -3.42 18.03
C TYR A 125 18.32 -3.18 19.54
N PRO A 126 18.48 -1.94 20.03
CA PRO A 126 18.05 -1.57 21.38
C PRO A 126 16.58 -1.95 21.64
N ALA A 127 16.26 -2.33 22.88
CA ALA A 127 14.93 -2.85 23.23
C ALA A 127 13.78 -1.86 22.95
N ASP A 128 14.04 -0.56 23.03
CA ASP A 128 13.10 0.53 22.74
C ASP A 128 13.08 0.98 21.27
N ALA A 129 13.92 0.36 20.44
CA ALA A 129 14.07 0.65 19.01
C ALA A 129 14.00 -0.61 18.14
N GLN A 130 13.44 -1.71 18.66
CA GLN A 130 13.32 -2.94 17.89
C GLN A 130 12.43 -2.72 16.66
N PRO A 131 12.93 -2.97 15.44
CA PRO A 131 12.19 -2.69 14.22
C PRO A 131 10.99 -3.62 14.06
N SER A 132 10.04 -3.17 13.24
CA SER A 132 8.88 -3.94 12.78
C SER A 132 8.94 -4.08 11.26
N ILE A 133 8.15 -5.00 10.72
CA ILE A 133 8.02 -5.22 9.28
C ILE A 133 6.56 -5.21 8.86
N MET A 134 6.32 -4.93 7.59
CA MET A 134 5.08 -5.29 6.91
C MET A 134 5.31 -6.58 6.13
N LEU A 135 4.38 -7.53 6.20
CA LEU A 135 4.47 -8.81 5.53
C LEU A 135 3.32 -8.95 4.53
N ARG A 136 3.66 -8.99 3.24
CA ARG A 136 2.74 -9.08 2.11
C ARG A 136 2.86 -10.47 1.48
N PHE A 137 2.28 -11.46 2.16
CA PHE A 137 2.37 -12.86 1.78
C PHE A 137 1.42 -13.20 0.62
N GLY A 138 1.92 -13.84 -0.45
CA GLY A 138 1.07 -14.31 -1.55
C GLY A 138 0.29 -13.18 -2.25
N HIS A 139 0.98 -12.12 -2.66
CA HIS A 139 0.39 -10.95 -3.33
C HIS A 139 -0.23 -11.29 -4.70
N GLU A 140 -1.13 -10.41 -5.18
CA GLU A 140 -1.85 -10.56 -6.44
C GLU A 140 -2.58 -11.92 -6.57
N PHE A 141 -3.17 -12.40 -5.48
CA PHE A 141 -3.79 -13.72 -5.42
C PHE A 141 -4.98 -13.95 -6.37
N ASN A 142 -5.60 -12.87 -6.84
CA ASN A 142 -6.68 -12.85 -7.84
C ASN A 142 -6.14 -12.82 -9.29
N GLY A 143 -4.84 -13.01 -9.46
CA GLY A 143 -4.17 -13.27 -10.75
C GLY A 143 -3.99 -14.77 -11.02
N THR A 144 -3.46 -15.07 -12.22
CA THR A 144 -3.16 -16.44 -12.69
C THR A 144 -1.68 -16.67 -13.03
N TRP A 145 -0.84 -15.65 -12.86
CA TRP A 145 0.58 -15.67 -13.21
C TRP A 145 1.49 -16.24 -12.11
N TYR A 146 1.03 -16.23 -10.86
CA TYR A 146 1.75 -16.83 -9.74
C TYR A 146 1.18 -18.21 -9.35
N PRO A 147 2.02 -19.15 -8.88
CA PRO A 147 1.56 -20.50 -8.51
C PRO A 147 0.63 -20.55 -7.28
N TRP A 148 0.54 -19.44 -6.54
CA TRP A 148 -0.39 -19.24 -5.42
C TRP A 148 -1.67 -18.48 -5.83
N GLY A 149 -1.75 -17.96 -7.06
CA GLY A 149 -2.96 -17.31 -7.58
C GLY A 149 -4.07 -18.31 -7.94
N ASN A 150 -5.30 -17.82 -8.11
CA ASN A 150 -6.49 -18.63 -8.44
C ASN A 150 -6.79 -19.77 -7.42
N LYS A 151 -6.41 -19.60 -6.14
CA LYS A 151 -6.50 -20.61 -5.07
C LYS A 151 -7.01 -20.03 -3.73
N PRO A 152 -8.29 -19.62 -3.65
CA PRO A 152 -8.81 -18.89 -2.49
C PRO A 152 -8.78 -19.68 -1.18
N GLU A 153 -9.18 -20.96 -1.18
CA GLU A 153 -9.24 -21.75 0.06
C GLU A 153 -7.85 -22.15 0.54
N GLU A 154 -6.95 -22.52 -0.38
CA GLU A 154 -5.57 -22.87 -0.06
C GLU A 154 -4.82 -21.64 0.48
N LEU A 155 -5.00 -20.46 -0.14
CA LEU A 155 -4.37 -19.24 0.34
C LEU A 155 -4.89 -18.85 1.73
N LYS A 156 -6.21 -18.86 1.95
CA LYS A 156 -6.79 -18.57 3.28
C LYS A 156 -6.26 -19.52 4.35
N THR A 157 -6.16 -20.81 4.02
CA THR A 157 -5.70 -21.82 4.97
C THR A 157 -4.22 -21.62 5.31
N ALA A 158 -3.36 -21.43 4.30
CA ALA A 158 -1.94 -21.17 4.50
C ALA A 158 -1.69 -19.84 5.24
N TRP A 159 -2.43 -18.79 4.88
CA TRP A 159 -2.34 -17.48 5.52
C TRP A 159 -2.65 -17.56 7.02
N ARG A 160 -3.79 -18.15 7.39
CA ARG A 160 -4.19 -18.29 8.81
C ARG A 160 -3.18 -19.13 9.58
N TYR A 161 -2.72 -20.24 8.98
CA TYR A 161 -1.72 -21.11 9.58
C TYR A 161 -0.41 -20.37 9.87
N LEU A 162 0.09 -19.60 8.90
CA LEU A 162 1.30 -18.80 9.05
C LEU A 162 1.11 -17.70 10.11
N HIS A 163 -0.01 -16.97 10.07
CA HIS A 163 -0.33 -15.95 11.06
C HIS A 163 -0.37 -16.52 12.48
N ASP A 164 -1.06 -17.64 12.69
CA ASP A 164 -1.17 -18.27 14.02
C ASP A 164 0.19 -18.68 14.59
N ARG A 165 1.15 -19.03 13.73
CA ARG A 165 2.53 -19.31 14.13
C ARG A 165 3.28 -18.07 14.63
N PHE A 166 3.10 -16.93 13.96
CA PHE A 166 3.66 -15.65 14.40
C PHE A 166 3.02 -15.19 15.73
N VAL A 167 1.72 -15.43 15.91
CA VAL A 167 1.03 -15.21 17.19
C VAL A 167 1.58 -16.11 18.29
N ALA A 168 1.75 -17.41 18.02
CA ALA A 168 2.30 -18.36 18.98
C ALA A 168 3.75 -18.04 19.40
N ALA A 169 4.54 -17.45 18.49
CA ALA A 169 5.89 -16.97 18.76
C ALA A 169 5.94 -15.61 19.49
N GLY A 170 4.79 -14.94 19.70
CA GLY A 170 4.71 -13.69 20.45
C GLY A 170 5.26 -12.46 19.70
N ILE A 171 5.35 -12.53 18.36
CA ILE A 171 5.91 -11.44 17.53
C ILE A 171 4.85 -10.68 16.74
N ASN A 172 3.56 -10.98 16.93
CA ASN A 172 2.50 -10.42 16.10
C ASN A 172 2.48 -8.88 16.14
N ASP A 173 2.82 -8.25 17.26
CA ASP A 173 2.85 -6.78 17.38
C ASP A 173 3.95 -6.12 16.51
N ALA A 174 4.96 -6.90 16.07
CA ALA A 174 6.07 -6.43 15.24
C ALA A 174 5.86 -6.71 13.73
N VAL A 175 4.72 -7.29 13.35
CA VAL A 175 4.44 -7.69 11.96
C VAL A 175 3.06 -7.20 11.54
N GLY A 176 3.01 -6.32 10.54
CA GLY A 176 1.76 -5.90 9.91
C GLY A 176 1.41 -6.78 8.72
N TRP A 177 0.23 -7.42 8.73
CA TRP A 177 -0.23 -8.34 7.69
C TRP A 177 -0.94 -7.61 6.55
N VAL A 178 -0.36 -7.65 5.35
CA VAL A 178 -0.80 -6.88 4.17
C VAL A 178 -1.43 -7.81 3.12
N TRP A 179 -2.76 -7.82 3.05
CA TRP A 179 -3.55 -8.68 2.15
C TRP A 179 -3.72 -8.02 0.78
N CYS A 180 -2.93 -8.45 -0.20
CA CYS A 180 -2.74 -7.73 -1.46
C CYS A 180 -3.37 -8.42 -2.68
N ALA A 181 -4.35 -7.77 -3.29
CA ALA A 181 -4.92 -8.17 -4.58
C ALA A 181 -4.32 -7.35 -5.72
N ASN A 182 -4.36 -7.89 -6.94
CA ASN A 182 -4.22 -7.10 -8.16
C ASN A 182 -5.49 -6.25 -8.37
N ASN A 183 -5.36 -5.09 -9.00
CA ASN A 183 -6.48 -4.20 -9.33
C ASN A 183 -7.49 -4.82 -10.31
N VAL A 184 -7.07 -5.83 -11.09
CA VAL A 184 -7.89 -6.59 -12.02
C VAL A 184 -8.07 -8.02 -11.54
N ASP A 185 -9.31 -8.52 -11.52
CA ASP A 185 -9.57 -9.93 -11.29
C ASP A 185 -9.37 -10.73 -12.58
N VAL A 186 -8.33 -11.56 -12.62
CA VAL A 186 -7.99 -12.44 -13.77
C VAL A 186 -8.30 -13.90 -13.47
N ASP A 187 -8.48 -14.24 -12.19
CA ASP A 187 -8.89 -15.55 -11.70
C ASP A 187 -10.30 -15.99 -12.17
N ASP A 188 -10.68 -17.20 -11.75
CA ASP A 188 -11.99 -17.81 -12.05
C ASP A 188 -13.12 -17.34 -11.10
N TYR A 189 -12.79 -16.56 -10.07
CA TYR A 189 -13.72 -16.19 -8.99
C TYR A 189 -14.29 -14.78 -9.19
N SER A 190 -13.50 -13.85 -9.73
CA SER A 190 -13.86 -12.44 -9.93
C SER A 190 -14.39 -11.72 -8.67
N ASP A 191 -13.99 -12.24 -7.51
CA ASP A 191 -14.44 -11.83 -6.18
C ASP A 191 -13.34 -12.08 -5.15
N ILE A 192 -12.57 -11.03 -4.85
CA ILE A 192 -11.50 -11.10 -3.84
C ILE A 192 -11.99 -11.45 -2.44
N SER A 193 -13.28 -11.29 -2.12
CA SER A 193 -13.78 -11.69 -0.79
C SER A 193 -13.63 -13.20 -0.53
N GLN A 194 -13.55 -14.00 -1.59
CA GLN A 194 -13.27 -15.44 -1.51
C GLN A 194 -11.89 -15.75 -0.89
N TYR A 195 -10.93 -14.83 -1.01
CA TYR A 195 -9.56 -14.97 -0.51
C TYR A 195 -9.36 -14.36 0.88
N TYR A 196 -10.38 -13.72 1.45
CA TYR A 196 -10.22 -12.96 2.69
C TYR A 196 -10.12 -13.90 3.91
N PRO A 197 -8.99 -13.90 4.65
CA PRO A 197 -8.80 -14.81 5.77
C PRO A 197 -9.54 -14.34 7.05
N GLY A 198 -10.11 -13.13 7.05
CA GLY A 198 -10.88 -12.56 8.16
C GLY A 198 -10.15 -11.42 8.87
N ASP A 199 -10.92 -10.58 9.58
CA ASP A 199 -10.44 -9.33 10.20
C ASP A 199 -9.28 -9.53 11.19
N ASP A 200 -9.24 -10.66 11.88
CA ASP A 200 -8.19 -10.99 12.88
C ASP A 200 -6.84 -11.35 12.25
N TYR A 201 -6.83 -11.61 10.94
CA TYR A 201 -5.66 -12.09 10.19
C TYR A 201 -5.07 -11.05 9.24
N VAL A 202 -5.71 -9.88 9.11
CA VAL A 202 -5.34 -8.83 8.16
C VAL A 202 -5.23 -7.50 8.89
N ASP A 203 -4.10 -6.82 8.79
CA ASP A 203 -3.92 -5.46 9.29
C ASP A 203 -4.20 -4.43 8.21
N TRP A 204 -3.80 -4.73 6.96
CA TRP A 204 -3.94 -3.84 5.81
C TRP A 204 -4.57 -4.56 4.64
N LEU A 205 -5.61 -3.95 4.04
CA LEU A 205 -6.00 -4.29 2.68
C LEU A 205 -4.97 -3.68 1.73
N SER A 206 -4.74 -4.29 0.57
CA SER A 206 -3.74 -3.78 -0.34
C SER A 206 -4.04 -4.05 -1.80
N LEU A 207 -3.66 -3.11 -2.66
CA LEU A 207 -3.78 -3.22 -4.12
C LEU A 207 -2.43 -3.02 -4.81
N ASP A 208 -2.22 -3.83 -5.84
CA ASP A 208 -1.23 -3.58 -6.88
C ASP A 208 -1.95 -3.16 -8.15
N GLY A 209 -1.49 -2.09 -8.80
CA GLY A 209 -2.12 -1.64 -10.04
C GLY A 209 -1.24 -0.68 -10.82
N TYR A 210 -1.33 -0.79 -12.13
CA TYR A 210 -0.46 -0.05 -13.04
C TYR A 210 -1.28 0.55 -14.17
N ASN A 211 -0.96 1.78 -14.55
CA ASN A 211 -1.37 2.30 -15.84
C ASN A 211 -0.35 1.85 -16.91
N TRP A 212 -0.68 0.74 -17.58
CA TRP A 212 0.14 0.13 -18.64
C TRP A 212 0.17 0.90 -19.97
N GLY A 213 -0.61 1.99 -20.10
CA GLY A 213 -0.84 2.62 -21.39
C GLY A 213 -1.38 1.62 -22.42
N SER A 214 -1.12 1.90 -23.68
CA SER A 214 -1.56 1.07 -24.80
C SER A 214 -0.44 0.12 -25.26
N ASN A 215 0.48 -0.28 -24.36
CA ASN A 215 1.63 -1.14 -24.67
C ASN A 215 1.28 -2.60 -25.01
N TYR A 216 0.17 -3.12 -24.50
CA TYR A 216 -0.39 -4.41 -24.93
C TYR A 216 -1.70 -4.20 -25.70
N SER A 217 -2.01 -5.08 -26.64
CA SER A 217 -3.24 -5.00 -27.45
C SER A 217 -4.53 -5.08 -26.63
N PHE A 218 -4.44 -5.49 -25.36
CA PHE A 218 -5.55 -5.56 -24.41
C PHE A 218 -5.50 -4.48 -23.31
N THR A 219 -4.46 -3.64 -23.26
CA THR A 219 -4.39 -2.49 -22.34
C THR A 219 -4.73 -1.19 -23.06
N SER A 220 -4.94 -0.14 -22.28
CA SER A 220 -5.06 1.24 -22.73
C SER A 220 -4.62 2.17 -21.60
N TRP A 221 -4.33 3.43 -21.91
CA TRP A 221 -4.21 4.45 -20.88
C TRP A 221 -5.46 4.50 -20.00
N LYS A 222 -5.24 4.51 -18.68
CA LYS A 222 -6.29 4.58 -17.65
C LYS A 222 -5.92 5.68 -16.67
N SER A 223 -6.88 6.51 -16.29
CA SER A 223 -6.76 7.38 -15.10
C SER A 223 -6.55 6.56 -13.83
N PHE A 224 -6.20 7.23 -12.72
CA PHE A 224 -6.09 6.54 -11.42
C PHE A 224 -7.43 5.91 -11.02
N ASP A 225 -8.53 6.65 -11.17
CA ASP A 225 -9.87 6.17 -10.81
C ASP A 225 -10.28 4.97 -11.67
N GLU A 226 -9.99 4.96 -12.97
CA GLU A 226 -10.25 3.82 -13.86
C GLU A 226 -9.38 2.60 -13.54
N THR A 227 -8.22 2.82 -12.93
CA THR A 227 -7.29 1.75 -12.54
C THR A 227 -7.70 1.10 -11.21
N PHE A 228 -8.16 1.89 -10.23
CA PHE A 228 -8.30 1.43 -8.84
C PHE A 228 -9.71 1.48 -8.26
N SER A 229 -10.63 2.30 -8.77
CA SER A 229 -11.94 2.53 -8.13
C SER A 229 -12.72 1.23 -7.90
N GLN A 230 -12.75 0.31 -8.88
CA GLN A 230 -13.49 -0.95 -8.77
C GLN A 230 -13.01 -1.80 -7.60
N GLN A 231 -11.72 -2.07 -7.54
CA GLN A 231 -11.17 -2.98 -6.53
C GLN A 231 -11.09 -2.33 -5.15
N TYR A 232 -10.82 -1.02 -5.10
CA TYR A 232 -10.90 -0.24 -3.87
C TYR A 232 -12.30 -0.32 -3.23
N VAL A 233 -13.36 -0.11 -4.02
CA VAL A 233 -14.74 -0.17 -3.51
C VAL A 233 -15.08 -1.56 -3.00
N LYS A 234 -14.63 -2.63 -3.67
CA LYS A 234 -14.78 -4.01 -3.15
C LYS A 234 -14.09 -4.17 -1.79
N MET A 235 -12.86 -3.69 -1.64
CA MET A 235 -12.07 -3.80 -0.42
C MET A 235 -12.69 -3.06 0.77
N VAL A 236 -13.02 -1.78 0.61
CA VAL A 236 -13.60 -1.00 1.71
C VAL A 236 -15.03 -1.40 2.05
N THR A 237 -15.74 -2.06 1.12
CA THR A 237 -17.03 -2.68 1.43
C THR A 237 -16.86 -3.97 2.24
N LEU A 238 -15.83 -4.77 1.91
CA LEU A 238 -15.53 -6.04 2.58
C LEU A 238 -15.05 -5.84 4.02
N ALA A 239 -14.10 -4.92 4.24
CA ALA A 239 -13.50 -4.68 5.55
C ALA A 239 -13.34 -3.16 5.80
N PRO A 240 -14.44 -2.42 6.07
CA PRO A 240 -14.47 -0.95 6.11
C PRO A 240 -13.61 -0.32 7.21
N SER A 241 -13.20 -1.07 8.23
CA SER A 241 -12.34 -0.57 9.30
C SER A 241 -10.85 -0.70 9.01
N LYS A 242 -10.46 -1.36 7.92
CA LYS A 242 -9.06 -1.63 7.59
C LYS A 242 -8.52 -0.54 6.65
N PRO A 243 -7.31 -0.01 6.88
CA PRO A 243 -6.66 0.87 5.93
C PRO A 243 -6.27 0.11 4.66
N VAL A 244 -6.14 0.85 3.56
CA VAL A 244 -5.70 0.37 2.25
C VAL A 244 -4.28 0.87 2.00
N MET A 245 -3.42 -0.04 1.55
CA MET A 245 -2.10 0.26 0.99
C MET A 245 -2.15 0.08 -0.53
N LEU A 246 -1.59 1.01 -1.30
CA LEU A 246 -1.19 0.70 -2.67
C LEU A 246 0.24 0.15 -2.58
N ALA A 247 0.40 -1.17 -2.55
CA ALA A 247 1.71 -1.79 -2.32
C ALA A 247 2.59 -1.80 -3.57
N GLU A 248 1.96 -1.68 -4.73
CA GLU A 248 2.60 -1.33 -5.99
C GLU A 248 1.69 -0.40 -6.80
N VAL A 249 2.22 0.78 -7.14
CA VAL A 249 1.57 1.69 -8.07
C VAL A 249 2.58 2.39 -8.96
N SER A 250 2.28 2.46 -10.26
CA SER A 250 3.01 3.30 -11.21
C SER A 250 2.19 3.53 -12.48
N SER A 251 2.72 4.38 -13.36
CA SER A 251 2.21 4.65 -14.70
C SER A 251 3.36 4.66 -15.69
N THR A 252 3.09 4.15 -16.90
CA THR A 252 4.00 4.20 -18.04
C THR A 252 4.27 5.64 -18.48
N GLU A 253 5.34 5.84 -19.25
CA GLU A 253 5.58 7.07 -19.96
C GLU A 253 4.90 7.07 -21.33
N PRO A 254 4.49 8.24 -21.86
CA PRO A 254 3.91 8.35 -23.21
C PRO A 254 4.90 8.08 -24.35
N HIS A 255 6.18 7.86 -24.03
CA HIS A 255 7.22 7.53 -25.01
C HIS A 255 7.69 6.07 -24.89
N ASP A 256 7.15 5.32 -23.92
CA ASP A 256 7.30 3.88 -23.95
C ASP A 256 6.60 3.37 -25.22
N VAL A 257 7.25 2.47 -25.95
CA VAL A 257 6.70 1.91 -27.18
C VAL A 257 6.67 0.39 -27.07
N PRO A 258 5.65 -0.28 -27.64
CA PRO A 258 5.55 -1.74 -27.55
C PRO A 258 6.83 -2.45 -27.98
N ASP A 259 7.41 -3.21 -27.05
CA ASP A 259 8.61 -4.02 -27.25
C ASP A 259 8.27 -5.51 -27.27
N ALA A 260 8.47 -6.13 -28.43
CA ALA A 260 8.21 -7.55 -28.65
C ALA A 260 9.02 -8.49 -27.73
N THR A 261 10.16 -8.03 -27.18
CA THR A 261 10.93 -8.82 -26.19
C THR A 261 10.18 -8.98 -24.87
N TRP A 262 9.25 -8.06 -24.57
CA TRP A 262 8.33 -8.10 -23.44
C TRP A 262 6.94 -8.65 -23.79
N ASN A 263 6.81 -9.27 -24.99
CA ASN A 263 5.55 -9.70 -25.59
C ASN A 263 4.51 -8.58 -25.74
N GLN A 264 4.96 -7.33 -25.84
CA GLN A 264 4.09 -6.18 -26.08
C GLN A 264 3.74 -6.10 -27.57
N ASP A 265 2.46 -5.91 -27.84
CA ASP A 265 1.85 -5.95 -29.18
C ASP A 265 0.79 -4.84 -29.39
N GLY A 266 0.82 -3.83 -28.53
CA GLY A 266 -0.13 -2.72 -28.54
C GLY A 266 0.22 -1.60 -29.54
N ASP A 267 -0.32 -0.42 -29.26
CA ASP A 267 -0.13 0.82 -30.03
C ASP A 267 -0.16 2.03 -29.08
N ASP A 268 1.01 2.42 -28.58
CA ASP A 268 1.19 3.52 -27.63
C ASP A 268 1.43 4.88 -28.32
N SER A 269 0.82 5.07 -29.51
CA SER A 269 1.00 6.30 -30.30
C SER A 269 0.17 7.51 -29.83
N ASP A 270 -0.47 7.43 -28.66
CA ASP A 270 -1.31 8.52 -28.15
C ASP A 270 -0.48 9.66 -27.53
N MET A 271 -0.42 10.76 -28.26
CA MET A 271 0.29 11.98 -27.88
C MET A 271 -0.32 12.73 -26.68
N ALA A 272 -1.52 12.34 -26.20
CA ALA A 272 -2.21 12.99 -25.08
C ALA A 272 -1.91 12.36 -23.71
N GLU A 273 -1.10 11.31 -23.68
CA GLU A 273 -0.71 10.61 -22.46
C GLU A 273 0.37 11.39 -21.69
N SER A 274 0.28 11.43 -20.35
CA SER A 274 1.25 12.14 -19.52
C SER A 274 1.29 11.57 -18.11
N LYS A 275 2.42 10.96 -17.75
CA LYS A 275 2.64 10.43 -16.40
C LYS A 275 2.68 11.52 -15.34
N GLU A 276 3.26 12.68 -15.63
CA GLU A 276 3.20 13.86 -14.72
C GLU A 276 1.74 14.26 -14.41
N ALA A 277 0.88 14.31 -15.42
CA ALA A 277 -0.55 14.57 -15.22
C ALA A 277 -1.25 13.44 -14.45
N TRP A 278 -0.90 12.18 -14.75
CA TRP A 278 -1.44 11.00 -14.06
C TRP A 278 -1.07 10.97 -12.58
N VAL A 279 0.18 11.31 -12.22
CA VAL A 279 0.63 11.41 -10.83
C VAL A 279 -0.12 12.53 -10.10
N THR A 280 -0.36 13.66 -10.77
CA THR A 280 -1.18 14.74 -10.22
C THR A 280 -2.61 14.29 -9.95
N ASP A 281 -3.24 13.61 -10.92
CA ASP A 281 -4.58 13.03 -10.82
C ASP A 281 -4.67 12.02 -9.67
N MET A 282 -3.77 11.04 -9.62
CA MET A 282 -3.69 10.04 -8.54
C MET A 282 -3.67 10.70 -7.16
N MET A 283 -2.75 11.64 -6.94
CA MET A 283 -2.59 12.25 -5.61
C MET A 283 -3.84 13.07 -5.22
N GLN A 284 -4.43 13.81 -6.16
CA GLN A 284 -5.66 14.57 -5.92
C GLN A 284 -6.87 13.66 -5.65
N SER A 285 -7.00 12.57 -6.42
CA SER A 285 -8.03 11.55 -6.20
C SER A 285 -7.88 10.90 -4.83
N ILE A 286 -6.67 10.49 -4.45
CA ILE A 286 -6.43 9.83 -3.16
C ILE A 286 -6.84 10.74 -2.00
N GLU A 287 -6.41 12.01 -2.01
CA GLU A 287 -6.77 12.98 -0.97
C GLU A 287 -8.29 13.29 -0.94
N SER A 288 -8.93 13.32 -2.10
CA SER A 288 -10.33 13.76 -2.22
C SER A 288 -11.34 12.63 -1.97
N ASN A 289 -11.06 11.44 -2.52
CA ASN A 289 -12.04 10.39 -2.80
C ASN A 289 -11.68 9.01 -2.26
N TYR A 290 -10.45 8.78 -1.78
CA TYR A 290 -10.01 7.47 -1.28
C TYR A 290 -9.49 7.54 0.16
N PRO A 291 -10.34 7.94 1.13
CA PRO A 291 -9.92 8.21 2.51
C PRO A 291 -9.36 6.98 3.23
N ALA A 292 -9.63 5.76 2.76
CA ALA A 292 -9.03 4.55 3.33
C ALA A 292 -7.59 4.30 2.86
N ILE A 293 -7.10 4.95 1.80
CA ILE A 293 -5.71 4.81 1.36
C ILE A 293 -4.80 5.55 2.33
N LYS A 294 -4.03 4.78 3.12
CA LYS A 294 -3.12 5.29 4.16
C LYS A 294 -1.65 5.00 3.86
N SER A 295 -1.34 4.28 2.79
CA SER A 295 0.04 4.12 2.32
C SER A 295 0.07 3.97 0.80
N ILE A 296 1.05 4.61 0.15
CA ILE A 296 1.35 4.48 -1.28
C ILE A 296 2.79 4.00 -1.40
N VAL A 297 3.02 2.95 -2.18
CA VAL A 297 4.34 2.39 -2.46
C VAL A 297 4.56 2.46 -3.96
N TRP A 298 5.35 3.46 -4.39
CA TRP A 298 5.63 3.65 -5.81
C TRP A 298 6.56 2.55 -6.33
N PHE A 299 6.24 1.93 -7.46
CA PHE A 299 7.13 0.94 -8.07
C PHE A 299 8.24 1.63 -8.87
N ASN A 300 9.34 2.00 -8.21
CA ASN A 300 10.38 2.90 -8.76
C ASN A 300 11.50 2.15 -9.50
N THR A 301 11.20 1.63 -10.69
CA THR A 301 12.16 0.90 -11.53
C THR A 301 11.89 1.10 -13.02
N ASN A 302 12.92 1.09 -13.87
CA ASN A 302 12.74 0.99 -15.31
C ASN A 302 12.90 -0.47 -15.71
N LYS A 303 11.86 -1.04 -16.28
CA LYS A 303 11.79 -2.48 -16.54
C LYS A 303 11.20 -2.75 -17.92
N GLU A 304 9.96 -3.20 -17.99
CA GLU A 304 9.26 -3.41 -19.27
C GLU A 304 8.70 -2.11 -19.81
N LEU A 305 8.47 -1.17 -18.90
CA LEU A 305 8.10 0.20 -19.15
C LEU A 305 8.85 1.07 -18.15
N SER A 306 8.83 2.38 -18.38
CA SER A 306 9.52 3.36 -17.56
C SER A 306 8.67 3.68 -16.33
N TRP A 307 8.76 2.86 -15.27
CA TRP A 307 7.93 3.02 -14.06
C TRP A 307 8.50 4.00 -13.03
N GLY A 308 9.78 4.37 -13.11
CA GLY A 308 10.44 5.22 -12.12
C GLY A 308 9.89 6.65 -12.01
N LEU A 309 10.13 7.34 -10.90
CA LEU A 309 9.92 8.79 -10.79
C LEU A 309 11.21 9.53 -11.14
N ASN A 310 12.33 9.09 -10.58
CA ASN A 310 13.62 9.75 -10.63
C ASN A 310 14.67 9.02 -11.49
N LEU A 311 14.23 8.06 -12.30
CA LEU A 311 15.11 7.29 -13.17
C LEU A 311 15.22 7.94 -14.55
N ASP A 312 16.28 7.61 -15.28
CA ASP A 312 16.53 8.18 -16.61
C ASP A 312 15.32 7.99 -17.54
N GLY A 313 15.02 9.01 -18.32
CA GLY A 313 13.83 9.06 -19.20
C GLY A 313 12.50 9.33 -18.51
N ASN A 314 12.38 9.29 -17.18
CA ASN A 314 11.09 9.38 -16.50
C ASN A 314 10.63 10.82 -16.19
N THR A 315 9.31 10.98 -16.11
CA THR A 315 8.56 12.13 -15.63
C THR A 315 7.74 11.75 -14.38
N GLY A 316 6.98 12.68 -13.79
CA GLY A 316 6.16 12.43 -12.60
C GLY A 316 6.78 12.89 -11.28
N LEU A 317 8.12 13.03 -11.20
CA LEU A 317 8.79 13.44 -9.96
C LEU A 317 8.36 14.82 -9.46
N SER A 318 8.14 15.78 -10.36
CA SER A 318 7.73 17.13 -10.00
C SER A 318 6.31 17.12 -9.41
N ALA A 319 5.36 16.45 -10.08
CA ALA A 319 3.99 16.25 -9.61
C ALA A 319 3.96 15.52 -8.26
N TYR A 320 4.74 14.45 -8.12
CA TYR A 320 4.90 13.70 -6.88
C TYR A 320 5.40 14.61 -5.75
N ASN A 321 6.50 15.34 -5.98
CA ASN A 321 7.10 16.24 -4.99
C ASN A 321 6.15 17.37 -4.58
N ASN A 322 5.40 17.93 -5.52
CA ASN A 322 4.38 18.95 -5.23
C ASN A 322 3.29 18.40 -4.32
N ALA A 323 2.78 17.19 -4.60
CA ALA A 323 1.75 16.56 -3.78
C ALA A 323 2.26 16.19 -2.39
N VAL A 324 3.41 15.49 -2.30
CA VAL A 324 3.91 15.03 -1.00
C VAL A 324 4.42 16.15 -0.12
N SER A 325 4.80 17.30 -0.66
CA SER A 325 5.11 18.49 0.15
C SER A 325 3.91 19.00 0.96
N GLY A 326 2.68 18.65 0.57
CA GLY A 326 1.47 18.89 1.35
C GLY A 326 1.42 18.08 2.65
N ASN A 327 0.50 18.46 3.55
CA ASN A 327 0.38 17.79 4.85
C ASN A 327 -0.28 16.42 4.75
N TYR A 328 -1.10 16.13 3.73
CA TYR A 328 -1.85 14.88 3.64
C TYR A 328 -0.94 13.65 3.51
N PHE A 329 0.06 13.71 2.63
CA PHE A 329 0.99 12.62 2.29
C PHE A 329 2.27 12.60 3.13
N GLY A 330 2.17 12.87 4.43
CA GLY A 330 3.31 12.84 5.37
C GLY A 330 3.05 11.97 6.60
N GLY A 331 2.05 11.09 6.54
CA GLY A 331 1.64 10.26 7.67
C GLY A 331 2.70 9.21 8.02
N PRO A 332 2.84 8.85 9.31
CA PRO A 332 3.66 7.70 9.69
C PRO A 332 2.98 6.40 9.19
N LEU A 333 3.80 5.40 8.82
CA LEU A 333 3.27 4.07 8.53
C LEU A 333 2.96 3.34 9.85
N ALA A 334 1.69 3.07 10.11
CA ALA A 334 1.29 2.25 11.26
C ALA A 334 1.45 0.75 10.94
N ILE A 335 2.13 -0.01 11.80
CA ILE A 335 2.32 -1.46 11.62
C ILE A 335 0.99 -2.21 11.71
N LYS A 336 0.20 -1.88 12.73
CA LYS A 336 -1.14 -2.45 12.96
C LYS A 336 -2.21 -1.42 12.63
N SER A 337 -3.34 -1.85 12.08
CA SER A 337 -4.52 -1.00 12.00
C SER A 337 -4.98 -0.68 13.43
N ALA A 338 -5.10 0.60 13.78
CA ALA A 338 -5.72 0.98 15.05
C ALA A 338 -7.18 0.51 15.07
N ALA A 339 -7.61 -0.14 16.15
CA ALA A 339 -9.03 -0.41 16.35
C ALA A 339 -9.79 0.93 16.31
N PRO A 340 -10.97 1.01 15.69
CA PRO A 340 -11.70 2.28 15.58
C PRO A 340 -11.91 2.88 16.98
N GLU A 341 -11.48 4.13 17.17
CA GLU A 341 -11.80 4.89 18.38
C GLU A 341 -13.33 4.92 18.53
N ALA A 342 -13.85 4.53 19.70
CA ALA A 342 -15.26 4.70 20.00
C ALA A 342 -15.63 6.19 19.86
N PRO A 343 -16.82 6.53 19.34
CA PRO A 343 -17.19 7.92 19.09
C PRO A 343 -17.10 8.75 20.37
N VAL A 344 -16.24 9.76 20.35
CA VAL A 344 -16.16 10.75 21.44
C VAL A 344 -17.31 11.73 21.24
N VAL A 345 -18.41 11.51 21.94
CA VAL A 345 -19.49 12.50 22.07
C VAL A 345 -18.96 13.62 22.95
N VAL A 346 -18.60 14.75 22.34
CA VAL A 346 -18.30 15.97 23.08
C VAL A 346 -19.64 16.56 23.55
N GLU A 347 -20.06 16.25 24.78
CA GLU A 347 -21.20 16.91 25.40
C GLU A 347 -20.86 18.38 25.69
N ASP A 348 -21.52 19.31 25.00
CA ASP A 348 -21.51 20.72 25.36
C ASP A 348 -22.26 20.91 26.68
N THR A 349 -21.52 21.02 27.79
CA THR A 349 -22.07 21.40 29.10
C THR A 349 -22.26 22.91 29.20
N SER A 350 -22.96 23.53 28.26
CA SER A 350 -23.38 24.92 28.37
C SER A 350 -24.61 25.04 29.28
N LYS A 351 -24.36 25.21 30.59
CA LYS A 351 -25.39 25.63 31.57
C LYS A 351 -26.04 26.93 31.12
N GLY A 352 -27.35 26.86 30.94
CA GLY A 352 -28.15 27.88 30.27
C GLY A 352 -28.13 29.28 30.87
N ARG A 353 -28.16 30.27 29.98
CA ARG A 353 -28.73 31.60 30.23
C ARG A 353 -29.65 31.96 29.08
N LYS A 354 -30.96 31.98 29.35
CA LYS A 354 -31.99 32.42 28.39
C LYS A 354 -31.73 33.87 27.99
N ASN A 355 -31.49 34.12 26.72
CA ASN A 355 -31.74 35.42 26.11
C ASN A 355 -32.34 35.25 24.71
N LYS A 356 -33.46 35.95 24.48
CA LYS A 356 -34.20 35.96 23.21
C LYS A 356 -33.42 36.78 22.18
N GLY A 357 -33.06 36.15 21.06
CA GLY A 357 -32.50 36.83 19.89
C GLY A 357 -32.40 35.87 18.70
N LYS A 358 -33.19 36.12 17.66
CA LYS A 358 -33.19 35.39 16.38
C LYS A 358 -31.86 35.61 15.66
N THR A 359 -31.07 34.55 15.49
CA THR A 359 -30.09 34.39 14.41
C THR A 359 -29.78 32.91 14.24
N THR A 360 -30.18 32.33 13.11
CA THR A 360 -29.81 30.99 12.66
C THR A 360 -28.34 31.01 12.23
N ALA A 361 -27.44 30.64 13.15
CA ALA A 361 -26.09 30.21 12.81
C ALA A 361 -26.10 28.68 12.74
N LYS A 362 -25.82 28.11 11.56
CA LYS A 362 -25.44 26.71 11.42
C LYS A 362 -24.05 26.56 12.02
N THR A 363 -23.96 26.11 13.27
CA THR A 363 -22.73 25.56 13.81
C THR A 363 -22.50 24.21 13.12
N SER A 364 -21.44 24.12 12.31
CA SER A 364 -20.92 22.83 11.85
C SER A 364 -20.35 22.11 13.07
N LEU A 365 -20.97 20.99 13.43
CA LEU A 365 -20.37 20.03 14.34
C LEU A 365 -19.24 19.35 13.56
N ASP A 366 -17.99 19.55 13.99
CA ASP A 366 -16.88 18.70 13.55
C ASP A 366 -17.03 17.35 14.22
N ILE A 367 -17.77 16.45 13.56
CA ILE A 367 -17.87 15.05 13.98
C ILE A 367 -16.58 14.36 13.52
N LYS A 368 -15.77 13.91 14.48
CA LYS A 368 -14.68 12.97 14.23
C LYS A 368 -15.33 11.65 13.79
N LEU A 369 -15.33 11.38 12.49
CA LEU A 369 -15.87 10.14 11.93
C LEU A 369 -15.00 8.97 12.38
N THR A 370 -15.62 7.88 12.83
CA THR A 370 -14.93 6.61 13.12
C THR A 370 -14.28 6.03 11.85
N GLY A 371 -13.40 5.01 11.96
CA GLY A 371 -12.76 4.40 10.79
C GLY A 371 -13.77 3.92 9.72
N ILE A 372 -14.89 3.33 10.14
CA ILE A 372 -15.98 2.89 9.26
C ILE A 372 -16.70 4.08 8.62
N GLU A 373 -17.02 5.11 9.41
CA GLU A 373 -17.67 6.31 8.90
C GLU A 373 -16.77 7.09 7.95
N ASN A 374 -15.45 7.10 8.16
CA ASN A 374 -14.49 7.78 7.30
C ASN A 374 -14.30 7.03 5.98
N ALA A 375 -14.10 5.71 6.01
CA ALA A 375 -13.99 4.89 4.80
C ALA A 375 -15.25 4.96 3.93
N LEU A 376 -16.43 4.99 4.55
CA LEU A 376 -17.71 5.10 3.85
C LEU A 376 -18.16 6.54 3.57
N SER A 377 -17.48 7.55 4.14
CA SER A 377 -17.86 8.97 3.96
C SER A 377 -17.68 9.44 2.52
N ARG A 378 -16.71 8.84 1.81
CA ARG A 378 -16.36 9.15 0.43
C ARG A 378 -15.94 7.86 -0.27
N VAL A 379 -16.92 7.16 -0.81
CA VAL A 379 -16.69 6.03 -1.71
C VAL A 379 -16.71 6.58 -3.14
N PRO A 380 -15.64 6.39 -3.94
CA PRO A 380 -15.58 6.93 -5.29
C PRO A 380 -16.60 6.24 -6.20
N ALA A 381 -16.97 6.91 -7.30
CA ALA A 381 -17.73 6.25 -8.34
C ALA A 381 -16.86 5.16 -8.99
N VAL A 382 -17.44 3.98 -9.22
CA VAL A 382 -16.73 2.91 -9.92
C VAL A 382 -16.72 3.22 -11.42
N VAL A 383 -15.52 3.41 -11.98
CA VAL A 383 -15.26 3.69 -13.40
C VAL A 383 -14.20 2.73 -13.96
N GLY A 384 -14.00 2.74 -15.28
CA GLY A 384 -12.97 1.90 -15.92
C GLY A 384 -13.32 0.42 -16.09
N GLN A 385 -14.50 -0.05 -15.67
CA GLN A 385 -14.83 -1.48 -15.63
C GLN A 385 -14.68 -2.19 -16.99
N LYS A 386 -14.99 -1.51 -18.09
CA LYS A 386 -14.82 -2.08 -19.44
C LYS A 386 -13.34 -2.22 -19.83
N LEU A 387 -12.49 -1.29 -19.38
CA LEU A 387 -11.05 -1.32 -19.63
C LEU A 387 -10.42 -2.46 -18.82
N LEU A 388 -10.75 -2.55 -17.52
CA LEU A 388 -10.29 -3.63 -16.66
C LEU A 388 -10.78 -5.01 -17.13
N ALA A 389 -12.01 -5.12 -17.65
CA ALA A 389 -12.51 -6.37 -18.22
C ALA A 389 -11.77 -6.79 -19.50
N ARG A 390 -11.41 -5.83 -20.36
CA ARG A 390 -10.59 -6.09 -21.56
C ARG A 390 -9.18 -6.54 -21.17
N GLU A 391 -8.59 -5.88 -20.19
CA GLU A 391 -7.28 -6.22 -19.66
C GLU A 391 -7.28 -7.62 -19.05
N ALA A 392 -8.28 -7.96 -18.22
CA ALA A 392 -8.44 -9.30 -17.66
C ALA A 392 -8.51 -10.38 -18.74
N GLU A 393 -9.32 -10.14 -19.79
CA GLU A 393 -9.48 -11.09 -20.89
C GLU A 393 -8.16 -11.29 -21.66
N GLY A 394 -7.44 -10.21 -21.95
CA GLY A 394 -6.14 -10.30 -22.61
C GLY A 394 -5.11 -11.07 -21.80
N ILE A 395 -5.05 -10.83 -20.49
CA ILE A 395 -4.15 -11.57 -19.59
C ILE A 395 -4.54 -13.05 -19.55
N ARG A 396 -5.84 -13.39 -19.48
CA ARG A 396 -6.31 -14.80 -19.52
C ARG A 396 -5.92 -15.52 -20.83
N GLN A 397 -5.77 -14.79 -21.93
CA GLN A 397 -5.38 -15.35 -23.22
C GLN A 397 -3.87 -15.55 -23.37
N MET A 398 -3.05 -14.98 -22.48
CA MET A 398 -1.61 -15.22 -22.47
C MET A 398 -1.32 -16.68 -22.07
N SER A 399 -0.30 -17.28 -22.70
CA SER A 399 0.16 -18.61 -22.30
C SER A 399 0.69 -18.57 -20.86
N LYS A 400 0.62 -19.71 -20.13
CA LYS A 400 1.20 -19.81 -18.79
C LYS A 400 2.68 -19.41 -18.75
N GLU A 401 3.44 -19.82 -19.77
CA GLU A 401 4.85 -19.44 -19.93
C GLU A 401 5.01 -17.93 -20.10
N ASN A 402 4.18 -17.29 -20.94
CA ASN A 402 4.20 -15.85 -21.11
C ASN A 402 3.80 -15.12 -19.83
N LEU A 403 2.82 -15.62 -19.07
CA LEU A 403 2.40 -15.04 -17.78
C LEU A 403 3.50 -15.14 -16.72
N GLN A 404 4.16 -16.31 -16.62
CA GLN A 404 5.28 -16.50 -15.70
C GLN A 404 6.48 -15.63 -16.09
N SER A 405 6.79 -15.54 -17.38
CA SER A 405 7.78 -14.60 -17.91
C SER A 405 7.33 -13.14 -17.72
N TRP A 406 6.02 -12.88 -17.67
CA TRP A 406 5.45 -11.54 -17.52
C TRP A 406 5.47 -11.03 -16.07
N ARG A 407 5.36 -11.89 -15.06
CA ARG A 407 5.24 -11.43 -13.67
C ARG A 407 6.15 -12.14 -12.68
N LEU A 408 6.39 -13.45 -12.84
CA LEU A 408 7.14 -14.24 -11.86
C LEU A 408 8.65 -14.14 -12.06
N ASN A 409 9.16 -14.57 -13.21
CA ASN A 409 10.60 -14.57 -13.49
C ASN A 409 11.18 -13.17 -13.30
N ARG A 410 10.36 -12.16 -13.62
CA ARG A 410 10.69 -10.76 -13.50
C ARG A 410 10.95 -10.26 -12.09
N LEU A 411 10.45 -10.94 -11.06
CA LEU A 411 10.75 -10.65 -9.66
C LEU A 411 11.93 -11.49 -9.14
N LEU A 412 12.29 -12.57 -9.84
CA LEU A 412 13.37 -13.47 -9.45
C LEU A 412 14.73 -13.01 -10.01
N ASP A 413 14.73 -12.22 -11.08
CA ASP A 413 15.92 -11.69 -11.74
C ASP A 413 16.42 -10.35 -11.14
N GLN A 414 15.87 -9.90 -10.00
CA GLN A 414 16.13 -8.58 -9.39
C GLN A 414 17.29 -8.57 -8.37
#